data_AF-A0A645DTI1-F1
#
_entry.id   AF-A0A645DTI1-F1
#
_cell.length_a   1.000
_cell.length_b   1.000
_cell.length_c   1.000
_cell.angle_alpha   90.00
_cell.angle_beta   90.00
_cell.angle_gamma   90.00
#
_symmetry.space_group_name_H-M   'P 1'
#
loop_
_entity.id
_entity.type
_entity.pdbx_description
1 polymer ?
#
loop_
_entity_poly.entity_id
_entity_poly.type
_entity_poly.pdbx_seq_one_letter_code
_entity_poly.pdbx_strand_id
1 'polypeptide(L)' 'MIGGTLEVLDTATVTGLQSGYATEQTAGSVYQATNQAASAATTISDLTSDFNALMQKLKDAGIMAADQPGSM' A
#
# COMPACT_ATOMS: atom_id res chain seq x y z
N MET A 1 6.70 25.92 -22.52
CA MET A 1 6.45 24.46 -22.56
C MET A 1 6.51 24.02 -24.01
N ILE A 2 7.31 23.00 -24.34
CA ILE A 2 7.26 22.38 -25.67
C ILE A 2 6.27 21.21 -25.55
N GLY A 3 5.08 21.39 -26.12
CA GLY A 3 4.03 20.38 -26.15
C GLY A 3 4.14 19.50 -27.40
N GLY A 4 3.93 18.20 -27.22
CA GLY A 4 3.90 17.17 -28.27
C GLY A 4 3.50 15.81 -27.68
N THR A 5 3.14 14.85 -28.53
CA THR A 5 2.84 13.47 -28.12
C THR A 5 4.13 12.71 -27.83
N LEU A 6 4.21 12.06 -26.66
CA LEU A 6 5.24 11.08 -26.34
C LEU A 6 4.73 9.69 -26.74
N GLU A 7 5.43 9.03 -27.66
CA GLU A 7 5.19 7.64 -28.05
C GLU A 7 6.32 6.74 -27.52
N VAL A 8 5.96 5.62 -26.88
CA VAL A 8 6.90 4.62 -26.34
C VAL A 8 6.77 3.35 -27.19
N LEU A 9 7.85 2.94 -27.84
CA LEU A 9 7.89 1.75 -28.70
C LEU A 9 7.90 0.46 -27.86
N ASP A 10 7.50 -0.67 -28.46
CA ASP A 10 7.30 -1.97 -27.81
C ASP A 10 8.53 -2.51 -27.03
N THR A 11 9.75 -2.08 -27.39
CA THR A 11 11.00 -2.48 -26.73
C THR A 11 11.67 -1.37 -25.92
N ALA A 12 11.01 -0.22 -25.75
CA ALA A 12 11.58 0.91 -25.04
C ALA A 12 11.47 0.71 -23.52
N THR A 13 12.59 0.80 -22.82
CA THR A 13 12.61 0.82 -21.34
C THR A 13 12.44 2.26 -20.86
N VAL A 14 11.38 2.52 -20.09
CA VAL A 14 11.18 3.82 -19.46
C VAL A 14 11.82 3.84 -18.08
N THR A 15 12.92 4.57 -17.93
CA THR A 15 13.60 4.77 -16.65
C THR A 15 13.08 6.02 -15.95
N GLY A 16 12.88 5.98 -14.64
CA GLY A 16 12.52 7.15 -13.82
C GLY A 16 11.02 7.43 -13.69
N LEU A 17 10.16 6.72 -14.44
CA LEU A 17 8.77 6.54 -14.01
C LEU A 17 8.75 5.47 -12.92
N GLN A 18 8.15 5.77 -11.77
CA GLN A 18 7.94 4.80 -10.70
C GLN A 18 6.93 3.75 -11.18
N SER A 19 7.40 2.75 -11.93
CA SER A 19 6.60 1.65 -12.46
C SER A 19 6.64 0.50 -11.48
N GLY A 20 5.85 0.57 -10.41
CA GLY A 20 5.74 -0.54 -9.47
C GLY A 20 5.06 -0.17 -8.17
N TYR A 21 4.53 -1.18 -7.48
CA TYR A 21 4.07 -1.01 -6.10
C TYR A 21 5.25 -0.78 -5.17
N ALA A 22 5.00 -0.04 -4.09
CA ALA A 22 5.98 0.14 -3.04
C ALA A 22 6.40 -1.23 -2.46
N THR A 23 7.68 -1.33 -2.13
CA THR A 23 8.24 -2.44 -1.35
C THR A 23 8.99 -1.84 -0.15
N GLU A 24 9.43 -2.69 0.78
CA GLU A 24 10.26 -2.24 1.90
C GLU A 24 11.60 -1.61 1.47
N GLN A 25 12.10 -1.91 0.26
CA GLN A 25 13.41 -1.45 -0.23
C GLN A 25 13.30 -0.41 -1.36
N THR A 26 12.11 -0.15 -1.91
CA THR A 26 11.95 0.71 -3.08
C THR A 26 10.63 1.47 -3.03
N ALA A 27 10.70 2.78 -3.18
CA ALA A 27 9.52 3.64 -3.26
C ALA A 27 8.71 3.33 -4.53
N GLY A 28 7.39 3.23 -4.38
CA GLY A 28 6.46 2.95 -5.48
C GLY A 28 5.04 3.41 -5.15
N SER A 29 4.09 3.04 -5.99
CA SER A 29 2.67 3.35 -5.78
C SER A 29 2.04 2.45 -4.72
N VAL A 30 0.97 2.93 -4.09
CA VAL A 30 0.10 2.14 -3.21
C VAL A 30 -1.35 2.33 -3.62
N TYR A 31 -2.18 1.33 -3.34
CA TYR A 31 -3.62 1.47 -3.46
C TYR A 31 -4.19 2.22 -2.26
N GLN A 32 -5.35 2.84 -2.45
CA GLN A 32 -6.12 3.36 -1.33
C GLN A 32 -6.63 2.21 -0.47
N ALA A 33 -6.33 2.24 0.83
CA ALA A 33 -6.87 1.27 1.77
C ALA A 33 -8.37 1.45 2.01
N THR A 34 -9.05 0.34 2.29
CA THR A 34 -10.43 0.34 2.76
C THR A 34 -10.56 1.18 4.03
N ASN A 35 -11.63 1.97 4.13
CA ASN A 35 -11.89 2.81 5.28
C ASN A 35 -11.90 2.01 6.60
N GLN A 36 -11.29 2.58 7.63
CA GLN A 36 -11.50 2.17 9.02
C GLN A 36 -12.30 3.27 9.73
N ALA A 37 -13.43 2.88 10.32
CA ALA A 37 -14.23 3.79 11.12
C ALA A 37 -13.45 4.22 12.37
N ALA A 38 -13.83 5.35 12.97
CA ALA A 38 -13.24 5.75 14.24
C ALA A 38 -13.44 4.67 15.30
N SER A 39 -12.40 4.37 16.08
CA SER A 39 -12.50 3.44 17.20
C SER A 39 -13.45 4.01 18.26
N ALA A 40 -14.40 3.17 18.70
CA ALA A 40 -15.30 3.46 19.83
C ALA A 40 -14.91 2.65 21.08
N ALA A 41 -13.70 2.10 21.11
CA ALA A 41 -13.23 1.24 22.17
C ALA A 41 -13.20 1.95 23.53
N THR A 42 -13.82 1.32 24.53
CA THR A 42 -13.73 1.74 25.94
C THR A 42 -12.88 0.79 26.78
N THR A 43 -12.39 -0.30 26.17
CA THR A 43 -11.51 -1.27 26.80
C THR A 43 -10.25 -1.50 25.96
N ILE A 44 -9.19 -1.99 26.59
CA ILE A 44 -7.94 -2.33 25.90
C ILE A 44 -8.16 -3.48 24.90
N SER A 45 -9.04 -4.43 25.23
CA SER A 45 -9.37 -5.55 24.34
C SER A 45 -10.03 -5.04 23.05
N ASP A 46 -10.98 -4.13 23.17
CA ASP A 46 -11.67 -3.54 22.01
C ASP A 46 -10.71 -2.69 21.18
N LEU A 47 -9.83 -1.92 21.82
CA LEU A 47 -8.81 -1.14 21.14
C LEU A 47 -7.85 -2.04 20.34
N THR A 48 -7.47 -3.17 20.92
CA THR A 48 -6.60 -4.16 20.24
C THR A 48 -7.30 -4.74 19.02
N SER A 49 -8.61 -5.01 19.13
CA SER A 49 -9.42 -5.49 18.01
C SER A 49 -9.49 -4.47 16.87
N ASP A 50 -9.82 -3.22 17.18
CA ASP A 50 -9.92 -2.13 16.20
C ASP A 50 -8.56 -1.86 15.49
N PHE A 51 -7.47 -1.91 16.27
CA PHE A 51 -6.12 -1.75 15.75
C PHE A 51 -5.73 -2.90 14.81
N ASN A 52 -5.94 -4.16 15.20
CA ASN A 52 -5.63 -5.30 14.35
C ASN A 52 -6.47 -5.30 13.06
N ALA A 53 -7.73 -4.84 13.14
CA ALA A 53 -8.56 -4.65 11.96
C ALA A 53 -8.00 -3.57 11.01
N LEU A 54 -7.42 -2.48 11.54
CA LEU A 54 -6.72 -1.49 10.72
C LEU A 54 -5.48 -2.09 10.05
N MET A 55 -4.67 -2.83 10.81
CA MET A 55 -3.46 -3.47 10.27
C MET A 55 -3.80 -4.43 9.13
N GLN A 56 -4.87 -5.22 9.26
CA GLN A 56 -5.33 -6.11 8.19
C GLN A 56 -5.72 -5.33 6.94
N LYS A 57 -6.49 -4.23 7.07
CA LYS A 57 -6.87 -3.39 5.91
C LYS A 57 -5.67 -2.79 5.19
N LEU A 58 -4.62 -2.41 5.92
CA LEU A 58 -3.38 -1.91 5.32
C LEU A 58 -2.60 -3.00 4.60
N LYS A 59 -2.56 -4.22 5.16
CA LYS A 59 -1.96 -5.41 4.52
C LYS A 59 -2.69 -5.79 3.23
N ASP A 60 -4.02 -5.83 3.28
CA ASP A 60 -4.87 -6.14 2.13
C ASP A 60 -4.71 -5.11 1.00
N ALA A 61 -4.48 -3.84 1.34
CA ALA A 61 -4.23 -2.77 0.38
C ALA A 61 -2.80 -2.76 -0.19
N GLY A 62 -1.91 -3.63 0.29
CA GLY A 62 -0.49 -3.66 -0.09
C GLY A 62 0.31 -2.47 0.45
N ILE A 63 -0.21 -1.74 1.46
CA ILE A 63 0.49 -0.63 2.12
C ILE A 63 1.45 -1.18 3.18
N MET A 64 1.12 -2.34 3.77
CA MET A 64 1.93 -3.06 4.76
C MET A 64 2.20 -4.48 4.25
N ALA A 65 3.39 -5.02 4.51
CA ALA A 65 3.71 -6.41 4.18
C ALA A 65 2.78 -7.38 4.93
N ALA A 66 2.34 -8.44 4.25
CA ALA A 66 1.57 -9.50 4.87
C ALA A 66 2.43 -10.30 5.86
N ASP A 67 1.80 -10.86 6.89
CA ASP A 67 2.52 -11.70 7.85
C ASP A 67 3.10 -12.93 7.15
N GLN A 68 4.34 -13.26 7.49
CA GLN A 68 4.95 -14.49 7.00
C GLN A 68 4.41 -15.68 7.82
N PRO A 69 4.14 -16.83 7.19
CA PRO A 69 3.75 -18.04 7.91
C PRO A 69 4.79 -18.39 8.98
N GLY A 70 4.37 -18.48 10.25
CA GLY A 70 5.25 -18.86 11.37
C GLY A 70 5.89 -17.69 12.13
N SER A 71 5.60 -16.44 11.77
CA SER A 71 5.90 -15.27 12.60
C SER A 71 4.80 -15.14 13.68
N MET A 72 5.04 -15.70 14.86
CA MET A 72 4.27 -15.43 16.09
C MET A 72 5.04 -14.44 16.96
#